data_AF-A0A1U7UC93-F1
#
_entry.id   AF-A0A1U7UC93-F1
#
_cell.length_a   1.000
_cell.length_b   1.000
_cell.length_c   1.000
_cell.angle_alpha   90.00
_cell.angle_beta   90.00
_cell.angle_gamma   90.00
#
_symmetry.space_group_name_H-M   'P 1'
#
loop_
_entity.id
_entity.type
_entity.pdbx_description
1 polymer ?
#
loop_
_entity_poly.entity_id
_entity_poly.type
_entity_poly.pdbx_seq_one_letter_code
_entity_poly.pdbx_strand_id
1 'polypeptide(L)'
;MPRPRKRLAGTADPDKKRLSGKRTKTENSGEASPQVENSSPQNTSSSEICVKNLSRYWLMKSEPESRIEKGVDVKFGIEDLKAQPKHTTCWDGIRNYQARNFLRAMKLEEEAFFYHSNCKEPGIAGLMKVDVQFVRMMKRFIPLAELKTYHQAHKATGGPLKNMTLFTRQRLSVQPLTKEEFDFILSLEKKEPS
;
A
#
# COMPACT_ATOMS: atom_id res chain seq x y z
N MET A 1 -36.52 -15.36 15.20
CA MET A 1 -36.17 -16.81 15.18
C MET A 1 -35.63 -17.11 13.79
N PRO A 2 -34.58 -17.95 13.62
CA PRO A 2 -34.40 -19.21 14.33
C PRO A 2 -33.16 -19.35 15.25
N ARG A 3 -33.29 -20.31 16.18
CA ARG A 3 -32.27 -21.11 16.87
C ARG A 3 -32.42 -22.57 16.33
N PRO A 4 -31.60 -23.61 16.66
CA PRO A 4 -30.63 -23.79 17.77
C PRO A 4 -29.19 -24.21 17.34
N ARG A 5 -28.13 -23.96 18.14
CA ARG A 5 -27.42 -24.84 19.13
C ARG A 5 -26.91 -26.19 18.56
N LYS A 6 -25.75 -26.77 18.96
CA LYS A 6 -24.97 -26.77 20.24
C LYS A 6 -23.50 -27.15 19.88
N ARG A 7 -22.45 -26.84 20.67
CA ARG A 7 -22.13 -27.44 21.97
C ARG A 7 -21.21 -26.55 22.85
N LEU A 8 -21.33 -26.78 24.15
CA LEU A 8 -20.53 -26.31 25.31
C LEU A 8 -19.27 -27.19 25.48
N ALA A 9 -18.34 -26.99 26.42
CA ALA A 9 -17.75 -25.85 27.16
C ALA A 9 -16.81 -26.42 28.26
N GLY A 10 -16.00 -25.58 28.93
CA GLY A 10 -15.25 -25.91 30.16
C GLY A 10 -13.80 -25.43 30.12
N THR A 11 -13.17 -24.89 31.19
CA THR A 11 -13.57 -24.65 32.61
C THR A 11 -12.71 -23.49 33.16
N ALA A 12 -13.29 -22.42 33.74
CA ALA A 12 -13.41 -22.13 35.19
C ALA A 12 -12.05 -21.92 35.95
N ASP A 13 -11.66 -20.67 36.30
CA ASP A 13 -11.90 -19.90 37.56
C ASP A 13 -10.72 -20.11 38.58
N PRO A 14 -10.35 -19.23 39.56
CA PRO A 14 -11.22 -18.58 40.55
C PRO A 14 -10.96 -17.10 40.96
N ASP A 15 -12.04 -16.33 41.06
CA ASP A 15 -12.61 -15.67 42.26
C ASP A 15 -11.84 -14.81 43.33
N LYS A 16 -12.35 -13.57 43.51
CA LYS A 16 -12.65 -12.74 44.74
C LYS A 16 -11.76 -12.67 46.03
N LYS A 17 -11.48 -11.42 46.48
CA LYS A 17 -11.81 -10.72 47.78
C LYS A 17 -10.82 -9.55 48.01
N ARG A 18 -11.15 -8.29 48.36
CA ARG A 18 -11.97 -7.61 49.42
C ARG A 18 -11.20 -7.39 50.75
N LEU A 19 -11.33 -6.17 51.33
CA LEU A 19 -10.86 -5.66 52.66
C LEU A 19 -9.42 -5.08 52.70
N SER A 20 -9.03 -4.10 53.55
CA SER A 20 -9.74 -3.05 54.33
C SER A 20 -8.79 -2.08 55.09
N GLY A 21 -9.14 -0.78 55.24
CA GLY A 21 -8.69 0.13 56.33
C GLY A 21 -7.38 0.94 56.12
N LYS A 22 -7.06 2.02 56.88
CA LYS A 22 -7.84 2.79 57.88
C LYS A 22 -7.11 4.11 58.31
N ARG A 23 -7.77 5.29 58.20
CA ARG A 23 -7.47 6.61 58.87
C ARG A 23 -6.12 7.30 58.52
N THR A 24 -5.90 8.63 58.66
CA THR A 24 -6.45 9.59 59.66
C THR A 24 -6.45 11.07 59.20
N LYS A 25 -7.57 11.80 59.43
CA LYS A 25 -7.77 13.23 59.85
C LYS A 25 -6.82 14.33 59.30
N THR A 26 -7.32 15.41 58.66
CA THR A 26 -7.86 16.63 59.31
C THR A 26 -8.54 17.57 58.29
N GLU A 27 -9.63 18.23 58.67
CA GLU A 27 -10.33 19.28 57.90
C GLU A 27 -9.91 20.69 58.38
N ASN A 28 -9.86 21.71 57.51
CA ASN A 28 -10.89 22.77 57.48
C ASN A 28 -10.71 23.83 56.35
N SER A 29 -11.85 24.39 55.89
CA SER A 29 -12.11 25.73 55.30
C SER A 29 -11.33 26.27 54.07
N GLY A 30 -12.08 26.79 53.08
CA GLY A 30 -11.58 27.51 51.89
C GLY A 30 -11.16 28.97 52.15
N GLU A 31 -10.81 29.78 51.15
CA GLU A 31 -10.97 29.64 49.67
C GLU A 31 -9.64 30.04 48.95
N ALA A 32 -9.46 30.14 47.61
CA ALA A 32 -10.38 30.22 46.47
C ALA A 32 -9.71 29.75 45.13
N SER A 33 -10.35 30.11 44.00
CA SER A 33 -9.91 30.13 42.58
C SER A 33 -8.40 30.02 42.28
N PRO A 34 -7.97 29.24 41.23
CA PRO A 34 -8.42 29.51 39.86
C PRO A 34 -8.66 28.33 38.89
N GLN A 35 -9.46 28.68 37.88
CA GLN A 35 -9.64 28.19 36.49
C GLN A 35 -9.09 26.85 35.96
N VAL A 36 -10.02 26.07 35.35
CA VAL A 36 -10.08 25.58 33.94
C VAL A 36 -8.78 24.98 33.34
N GLU A 37 -8.72 23.76 32.77
CA GLU A 37 -9.74 22.81 32.29
C GLU A 37 -9.27 21.34 32.43
N ASN A 38 -10.17 20.37 32.35
CA ASN A 38 -9.85 18.96 32.62
C ASN A 38 -10.53 17.99 31.64
N SER A 39 -9.85 16.88 31.34
CA SER A 39 -10.40 15.60 30.86
C SER A 39 -11.04 15.48 29.46
N SER A 40 -10.45 14.60 28.64
CA SER A 40 -11.18 13.81 27.62
C SER A 40 -12.34 13.03 28.26
N PRO A 41 -13.36 12.61 27.48
CA PRO A 41 -13.41 11.18 27.14
C PRO A 41 -14.00 10.83 25.75
N GLN A 42 -13.93 9.54 25.44
CA GLN A 42 -14.37 8.86 24.21
C GLN A 42 -15.90 8.75 24.11
N ASN A 43 -16.49 8.79 22.90
CA ASN A 43 -16.98 7.57 22.22
C ASN A 43 -17.75 7.76 20.90
N THR A 44 -17.63 6.70 20.10
CA THR A 44 -18.31 6.27 18.86
C THR A 44 -19.79 6.62 18.63
N SER A 45 -20.15 6.88 17.37
CA SER A 45 -21.08 6.02 16.61
C SER A 45 -20.93 6.17 15.09
N SER A 46 -20.73 5.04 14.39
CA SER A 46 -21.00 4.87 12.94
C SER A 46 -22.51 5.08 12.68
N SER A 47 -23.07 5.26 11.48
CA SER A 47 -22.90 4.64 10.15
C SER A 47 -23.75 5.47 9.15
N GLU A 48 -23.80 5.33 7.81
CA GLU A 48 -23.81 4.15 6.93
C GLU A 48 -23.29 4.50 5.51
N ILE A 49 -22.65 3.55 4.81
CA ILE A 49 -22.92 3.15 3.40
C ILE A 49 -22.00 1.99 2.98
N CYS A 50 -22.53 1.12 2.11
CA CYS A 50 -22.01 -0.22 1.83
C CYS A 50 -20.90 -0.28 0.75
N VAL A 51 -20.17 -1.41 0.74
CA VAL A 51 -18.91 -1.64 0.03
C VAL A 51 -19.10 -1.78 -1.48
N LYS A 52 -18.84 -0.69 -2.22
CA LYS A 52 -18.40 -0.77 -3.63
C LYS A 52 -16.90 -1.09 -3.67
N ASN A 53 -16.40 -1.54 -4.83
CA ASN A 53 -15.00 -1.95 -5.03
C ASN A 53 -14.01 -0.96 -4.37
N LEU A 54 -13.07 -1.50 -3.56
CA LEU A 54 -11.99 -0.74 -2.93
C LEU A 54 -10.88 -0.40 -3.96
N SER A 55 -11.28 0.15 -5.11
CA SER A 55 -10.38 0.92 -5.97
C SER A 55 -9.82 2.05 -5.13
N ARG A 56 -8.49 2.11 -5.00
CA ARG A 56 -7.88 3.23 -4.30
C ARG A 56 -7.90 4.41 -5.24
N TYR A 57 -8.61 5.46 -4.86
CA TYR A 57 -8.52 6.75 -5.52
C TYR A 57 -7.27 7.45 -5.04
N TRP A 58 -6.51 7.97 -5.98
CA TRP A 58 -5.28 8.69 -5.68
C TRP A 58 -5.45 10.18 -5.98
N LEU A 59 -4.59 11.00 -5.42
CA LEU A 59 -4.45 12.40 -5.80
C LEU A 59 -2.97 12.64 -6.05
N MET A 60 -2.67 13.13 -7.25
CA MET A 60 -1.31 13.25 -7.75
C MET A 60 -1.13 14.69 -8.21
N LYS A 61 -0.12 15.35 -7.64
CA LYS A 61 0.09 16.79 -7.79
C LYS A 61 1.07 17.08 -8.90
N SER A 62 0.78 18.10 -9.69
CA SER A 62 1.64 18.64 -10.74
C SER A 62 1.48 20.16 -10.83
N GLU A 63 2.44 20.86 -11.40
CA GLU A 63 2.47 22.33 -11.44
C GLU A 63 2.17 22.82 -12.86
N PRO A 64 1.06 23.55 -13.12
CA PRO A 64 0.68 23.98 -14.47
C PRO A 64 1.36 25.27 -14.93
N GLU A 65 1.97 26.03 -14.01
CA GLU A 65 2.70 27.27 -14.27
C GLU A 65 4.20 27.01 -14.38
N SER A 66 4.92 27.88 -15.10
CA SER A 66 6.37 27.75 -15.27
C SER A 66 7.10 28.01 -13.96
N ARG A 67 7.92 27.04 -13.53
CA ARG A 67 8.78 27.19 -12.36
C ARG A 67 10.09 26.44 -12.57
N ILE A 68 11.18 27.17 -12.42
CA ILE A 68 12.52 26.64 -12.60
C ILE A 68 13.01 25.96 -11.32
N GLU A 69 13.00 24.63 -11.27
CA GLU A 69 13.79 23.87 -10.30
C GLU A 69 15.15 23.51 -10.88
N LYS A 70 16.22 24.05 -10.27
CA LYS A 70 17.61 23.68 -10.61
C LYS A 70 17.95 23.83 -12.10
N GLY A 71 17.37 24.84 -12.76
CA GLY A 71 17.55 25.12 -14.19
C GLY A 71 16.58 24.40 -15.14
N VAL A 72 15.68 23.56 -14.63
CA VAL A 72 14.66 22.85 -15.42
C VAL A 72 13.27 23.39 -15.06
N ASP A 73 12.45 23.69 -16.07
CA ASP A 73 11.04 24.00 -15.85
C ASP A 73 10.27 22.72 -15.47
N VAL A 74 9.62 22.71 -14.30
CA VAL A 74 8.80 21.58 -13.83
C VAL A 74 7.34 21.67 -14.26
N LYS A 75 7.02 22.64 -15.13
CA LYS A 75 5.68 22.82 -15.70
C LYS A 75 5.16 21.56 -16.38
N PHE A 76 4.08 21.01 -15.84
CA PHE A 76 3.27 20.00 -16.48
C PHE A 76 1.80 20.11 -16.03
N GLY A 77 0.96 20.72 -16.87
CA GLY A 77 -0.47 20.86 -16.64
C GLY A 77 -1.28 19.68 -17.19
N ILE A 78 -2.61 19.73 -17.01
CA ILE A 78 -3.49 18.67 -17.53
C ILE A 78 -3.67 18.76 -19.06
N GLU A 79 -3.56 19.97 -19.63
CA GLU A 79 -3.53 20.14 -21.09
C GLU A 79 -2.25 19.56 -21.71
N ASP A 80 -1.12 19.66 -21.01
CA ASP A 80 0.14 19.03 -21.43
C ASP A 80 0.04 17.49 -21.42
N LEU A 81 -0.70 16.91 -20.46
CA LEU A 81 -1.05 15.48 -20.44
C LEU A 81 -1.94 15.08 -21.63
N LYS A 82 -2.98 15.87 -21.94
CA LYS A 82 -3.83 15.65 -23.11
C LYS A 82 -3.05 15.77 -24.42
N ALA A 83 -2.02 16.61 -24.48
CA ALA A 83 -1.17 16.74 -25.67
C ALA A 83 -0.20 15.56 -25.87
N GLN A 84 0.03 14.71 -24.86
CA GLN A 84 0.94 13.56 -25.00
C GLN A 84 0.42 12.50 -25.99
N PRO A 85 1.31 11.76 -26.66
CA PRO A 85 0.93 10.58 -27.43
C PRO A 85 0.11 9.59 -26.59
N LYS A 86 -1.08 9.20 -27.10
CA LYS A 86 -2.07 8.35 -26.41
C LYS A 86 -2.63 8.92 -25.10
N HIS A 87 -2.35 10.19 -24.77
CA HIS A 87 -2.65 10.83 -23.48
C HIS A 87 -2.00 10.11 -22.28
N THR A 88 -0.93 9.35 -22.52
CA THR A 88 -0.15 8.65 -21.49
C THR A 88 1.16 9.41 -21.24
N THR A 89 1.47 9.67 -19.98
CA THR A 89 2.80 10.16 -19.55
C THR A 89 3.37 9.24 -18.45
N CYS A 90 4.68 9.29 -18.23
CA CYS A 90 5.27 8.69 -17.04
C CYS A 90 5.06 9.61 -15.82
N TRP A 91 4.53 9.08 -14.72
CA TRP A 91 4.41 9.86 -13.49
C TRP A 91 5.70 9.78 -12.66
N ASP A 92 6.64 10.67 -12.99
CA ASP A 92 7.97 10.72 -12.37
C ASP A 92 8.03 11.73 -11.20
N GLY A 93 9.16 12.42 -10.98
CA GLY A 93 9.29 13.47 -9.96
C GLY A 93 9.26 13.03 -8.49
N ILE A 94 8.60 11.93 -8.13
CA ILE A 94 8.37 11.52 -6.74
C ILE A 94 9.69 11.23 -6.00
N ARG A 95 10.03 12.09 -5.03
CA ARG A 95 11.18 11.92 -4.11
C ARG A 95 10.80 11.47 -2.69
N ASN A 96 9.51 11.40 -2.37
CA ASN A 96 9.02 10.95 -1.07
C ASN A 96 8.84 9.41 -1.04
N TYR A 97 9.41 8.75 -0.03
CA TYR A 97 9.38 7.27 0.10
C TYR A 97 7.98 6.69 0.30
N GLN A 98 7.10 7.39 1.02
CA GLN A 98 5.73 6.96 1.25
C GLN A 98 4.92 7.09 -0.05
N ALA A 99 5.03 8.21 -0.76
CA ALA A 99 4.44 8.40 -2.09
C ALA A 99 4.95 7.37 -3.12
N ARG A 100 6.25 7.02 -3.09
CA ARG A 100 6.79 5.92 -3.91
C ARG A 100 6.20 4.57 -3.53
N ASN A 101 6.00 4.30 -2.24
CA ASN A 101 5.36 3.06 -1.80
C ASN A 101 3.85 3.04 -2.17
N PHE A 102 3.20 4.21 -2.25
CA PHE A 102 1.87 4.34 -2.85
C PHE A 102 1.91 4.06 -4.34
N LEU A 103 2.82 4.65 -5.14
CA LEU A 103 3.01 4.28 -6.57
C LEU A 103 3.23 2.78 -6.78
N ARG A 104 3.98 2.11 -5.89
CA ARG A 104 4.18 0.64 -5.93
C ARG A 104 2.95 -0.17 -5.51
N ALA A 105 2.05 0.45 -4.77
CA ALA A 105 0.77 -0.14 -4.36
C ALA A 105 -0.37 0.23 -5.32
N MET A 106 -0.18 1.23 -6.19
CA MET A 106 -1.06 1.54 -7.32
C MET A 106 -1.13 0.36 -8.27
N LYS A 107 -2.27 0.23 -8.93
CA LYS A 107 -2.51 -0.79 -9.96
C LYS A 107 -2.90 -0.11 -11.27
N LEU A 108 -2.69 -0.83 -12.37
CA LEU A 108 -3.22 -0.48 -13.69
C LEU A 108 -4.69 -0.07 -13.59
N GLU A 109 -5.07 0.97 -14.33
CA GLU A 109 -6.40 1.58 -14.39
C GLU A 109 -6.93 2.18 -13.07
N GLU A 110 -6.19 2.19 -11.96
CA GLU A 110 -6.64 2.94 -10.76
C GLU A 110 -6.67 4.44 -11.05
N GLU A 111 -7.78 5.08 -10.69
CA GLU A 111 -8.04 6.50 -10.96
C GLU A 111 -7.28 7.41 -10.00
N ALA A 112 -6.80 8.52 -10.54
CA ALA A 112 -6.12 9.57 -9.81
C ALA A 112 -6.64 10.95 -10.22
N PHE A 113 -6.93 11.81 -9.24
CA PHE A 113 -7.13 13.22 -9.50
C PHE A 113 -5.81 13.88 -9.89
N PHE A 114 -5.81 14.54 -11.05
CA PHE A 114 -4.73 15.43 -11.46
C PHE A 114 -4.94 16.76 -10.74
N TYR A 115 -4.08 17.04 -9.76
CA TYR A 115 -4.16 18.24 -8.93
C TYR A 115 -3.13 19.27 -9.35
N HIS A 116 -3.59 20.47 -9.72
CA HIS A 116 -2.74 21.63 -9.95
C HIS A 116 -2.29 22.23 -8.62
N SER A 117 -1.00 22.13 -8.34
CA SER A 117 -0.34 22.76 -7.19
C SER A 117 0.49 23.97 -7.62
N ASN A 118 0.81 24.85 -6.66
CA ASN A 118 1.79 25.92 -6.80
C ASN A 118 1.59 26.80 -8.06
N CYS A 119 0.35 27.24 -8.24
CA CYS A 119 -0.13 28.13 -9.29
C CYS A 119 -1.14 29.10 -8.68
N LYS A 120 -1.62 30.09 -9.47
CA LYS A 120 -2.58 31.11 -9.02
C LYS A 120 -3.92 30.51 -8.58
N GLU A 121 -4.36 29.43 -9.23
CA GLU A 121 -5.63 28.75 -8.99
C GLU A 121 -5.41 27.25 -8.70
N PRO A 122 -4.96 26.87 -7.49
CA PRO A 122 -4.66 25.48 -7.15
C PRO A 122 -5.95 24.66 -6.95
N GLY A 123 -6.06 23.50 -7.59
CA GLY A 123 -7.29 22.72 -7.58
C GLY A 123 -7.20 21.37 -8.31
N ILE A 124 -8.30 20.62 -8.31
CA ILE A 124 -8.42 19.40 -9.12
C ILE A 124 -8.76 19.82 -10.55
N ALA A 125 -7.83 19.60 -11.48
CA ALA A 125 -7.98 20.00 -12.88
C ALA A 125 -8.63 18.90 -13.75
N GLY A 126 -8.65 17.66 -13.26
CA GLY A 126 -9.35 16.55 -13.91
C GLY A 126 -8.96 15.18 -13.35
N LEU A 127 -9.32 14.16 -14.12
CA LEU A 127 -9.17 12.75 -13.77
C LEU A 127 -8.19 12.07 -14.73
N MET A 128 -7.37 11.16 -14.23
CA MET A 128 -6.46 10.31 -15.00
C MET A 128 -6.38 8.91 -14.39
N LYS A 129 -5.60 8.01 -14.99
CA LYS A 129 -5.45 6.61 -14.58
C LYS A 129 -4.02 6.10 -14.75
N VAL A 130 -3.67 5.02 -14.06
CA VAL A 130 -2.36 4.35 -14.13
C VAL A 130 -2.28 3.41 -15.35
N ASP A 131 -1.16 3.41 -16.09
CA ASP A 131 -0.96 2.63 -17.33
C ASP A 131 0.37 1.82 -17.31
N VAL A 132 0.46 0.72 -18.07
CA VAL A 132 1.65 -0.17 -18.20
C VAL A 132 1.74 -0.75 -19.61
N GLN A 133 2.93 -0.66 -20.23
CA GLN A 133 3.14 -1.01 -21.63
C GLN A 133 3.74 -2.41 -21.87
N PHE A 134 3.32 -3.05 -22.96
CA PHE A 134 3.87 -4.30 -23.50
C PHE A 134 5.26 -4.10 -24.15
N VAL A 135 6.18 -5.03 -23.93
CA VAL A 135 7.56 -5.00 -24.46
C VAL A 135 7.76 -6.00 -25.59
N ARG A 136 7.69 -7.31 -25.29
CA ARG A 136 7.79 -8.42 -26.25
C ARG A 136 7.31 -9.72 -25.61
N MET A 137 7.10 -10.74 -26.43
CA MET A 137 6.97 -12.12 -25.95
C MET A 137 8.32 -12.73 -25.56
N MET A 138 8.30 -13.74 -24.69
CA MET A 138 9.42 -14.67 -24.52
C MET A 138 9.60 -15.50 -25.80
N LYS A 139 10.84 -15.86 -26.16
CA LYS A 139 11.16 -16.65 -27.37
C LYS A 139 10.52 -18.03 -27.38
N ARG A 140 10.38 -18.64 -26.19
CA ARG A 140 9.57 -19.83 -25.95
C ARG A 140 8.85 -19.72 -24.62
N PHE A 141 7.86 -20.59 -24.41
CA PHE A 141 7.22 -20.74 -23.11
C PHE A 141 8.20 -21.39 -22.11
N ILE A 142 8.21 -20.89 -20.88
CA ILE A 142 9.01 -21.42 -19.76
C ILE A 142 8.04 -22.02 -18.74
N PRO A 143 7.80 -23.35 -18.72
CA PRO A 143 6.81 -23.95 -17.85
C PRO A 143 7.17 -23.82 -16.36
N LEU A 144 6.16 -23.77 -15.50
CA LEU A 144 6.37 -23.80 -14.04
C LEU A 144 7.09 -25.07 -13.58
N ALA A 145 6.90 -26.20 -14.29
CA ALA A 145 7.61 -27.45 -14.02
C ALA A 145 9.13 -27.28 -14.20
N GLU A 146 9.57 -26.66 -15.30
CA GLU A 146 10.98 -26.34 -15.57
C GLU A 146 11.55 -25.43 -14.46
N LEU A 147 10.87 -24.33 -14.15
CA LEU A 147 11.28 -23.43 -13.07
C LEU A 147 11.34 -24.11 -11.70
N LYS A 148 10.43 -25.05 -11.41
CA LYS A 148 10.38 -25.80 -10.15
C LYS A 148 11.52 -26.81 -10.05
N THR A 149 11.84 -27.52 -11.13
CA THR A 149 13.00 -28.42 -11.22
C THR A 149 14.29 -27.64 -10.93
N TYR A 150 14.48 -26.49 -11.59
CA TYR A 150 15.63 -25.63 -11.31
C TYR A 150 15.63 -25.08 -9.88
N HIS A 151 14.49 -24.65 -9.33
CA HIS A 151 14.40 -24.21 -7.93
C HIS A 151 14.79 -25.31 -6.93
N GLN A 152 14.34 -26.56 -7.14
CA GLN A 152 14.68 -27.70 -6.29
C GLN A 152 16.16 -28.06 -6.39
N ALA A 153 16.72 -28.12 -7.61
CA ALA A 153 18.15 -28.33 -7.81
C ALA A 153 18.99 -27.23 -7.14
N HIS A 154 18.65 -25.96 -7.37
CA HIS A 154 19.35 -24.81 -6.80
C HIS A 154 19.27 -24.72 -5.28
N LYS A 155 18.23 -25.27 -4.63
CA LYS A 155 18.18 -25.39 -3.17
C LYS A 155 19.28 -26.30 -2.60
N ALA A 156 19.67 -27.34 -3.33
CA ALA A 156 20.74 -28.24 -2.92
C ALA A 156 22.13 -27.72 -3.36
N THR A 157 22.24 -27.16 -4.57
CA THR A 157 23.53 -26.73 -5.16
C THR A 157 23.89 -25.27 -4.91
N GLY A 158 23.00 -24.48 -4.28
CA GLY A 158 23.23 -23.06 -4.00
C GLY A 158 22.98 -22.11 -5.19
N GLY A 159 22.33 -22.56 -6.27
CA GLY A 159 22.13 -21.80 -7.50
C GLY A 159 21.07 -20.67 -7.47
N PRO A 160 20.86 -19.96 -8.60
CA PRO A 160 20.09 -18.71 -8.69
C PRO A 160 18.67 -18.76 -8.12
N LEU A 161 17.88 -19.78 -8.47
CA LEU A 161 16.46 -19.83 -8.08
C LEU A 161 16.24 -20.32 -6.63
N LYS A 162 17.28 -20.59 -5.83
CA LYS A 162 17.16 -21.24 -4.50
C LYS A 162 16.17 -20.56 -3.56
N ASN A 163 16.13 -19.22 -3.57
CA ASN A 163 15.32 -18.39 -2.69
C ASN A 163 14.14 -17.72 -3.40
N MET A 164 13.96 -17.99 -4.70
CA MET A 164 13.02 -17.27 -5.58
C MET A 164 11.65 -17.12 -4.94
N THR A 165 11.19 -15.87 -4.86
CA THR A 165 9.94 -15.47 -4.19
C THR A 165 8.73 -16.29 -4.69
N LEU A 166 8.75 -16.73 -5.95
CA LEU A 166 7.72 -17.57 -6.58
C LEU A 166 7.48 -18.89 -5.85
N PHE A 167 8.53 -19.48 -5.26
CA PHE A 167 8.49 -20.77 -4.59
C PHE A 167 8.63 -20.66 -3.06
N THR A 168 9.29 -19.62 -2.55
CA THR A 168 9.44 -19.36 -1.10
C THR A 168 8.23 -18.63 -0.52
N ARG A 169 7.62 -17.73 -1.31
CA ARG A 169 6.36 -17.04 -1.00
C ARG A 169 5.33 -17.39 -2.08
N GLN A 170 4.91 -18.65 -2.08
CA GLN A 170 3.90 -19.25 -2.98
C GLN A 170 2.56 -18.47 -3.09
N ARG A 171 2.36 -17.41 -2.30
CA ARG A 171 1.15 -16.59 -2.21
C ARG A 171 1.39 -15.08 -2.39
N LEU A 172 2.57 -14.61 -2.83
CA LEU A 172 2.83 -13.20 -3.17
C LEU A 172 2.67 -12.96 -4.68
N SER A 173 2.07 -11.84 -5.11
CA SER A 173 1.76 -11.55 -6.52
C SER A 173 2.72 -10.57 -7.20
N VAL A 174 2.90 -9.36 -6.66
CA VAL A 174 3.99 -8.46 -7.08
C VAL A 174 5.23 -8.86 -6.30
N GLN A 175 6.08 -9.62 -6.96
CA GLN A 175 7.28 -10.19 -6.36
C GLN A 175 8.52 -9.39 -6.80
N PRO A 176 9.43 -9.02 -5.89
CA PRO A 176 10.79 -8.73 -6.30
C PRO A 176 11.41 -10.04 -6.79
N LEU A 177 11.77 -10.08 -8.07
CA LEU A 177 12.75 -11.04 -8.57
C LEU A 177 14.14 -10.45 -8.32
N THR A 178 15.08 -11.29 -7.91
CA THR A 178 16.50 -10.92 -7.95
C THR A 178 17.01 -10.91 -9.39
N LYS A 179 18.13 -10.22 -9.66
CA LYS A 179 18.73 -10.22 -11.01
C LYS A 179 19.16 -11.62 -11.44
N GLU A 180 19.68 -12.42 -10.51
CA GLU A 180 20.04 -13.82 -10.75
C GLU A 180 18.81 -14.66 -11.13
N GLU A 181 17.66 -14.44 -10.49
CA GLU A 181 16.39 -15.08 -10.87
C GLU A 181 15.92 -14.65 -12.26
N PHE A 182 15.94 -13.35 -12.55
CA PHE A 182 15.50 -12.78 -13.82
C PHE A 182 16.37 -13.24 -14.99
N ASP A 183 17.70 -13.09 -14.88
CA ASP A 183 18.65 -13.52 -15.91
C ASP A 183 18.61 -15.03 -16.13
N PHE A 184 18.42 -15.81 -15.06
CA PHE A 184 18.26 -17.25 -15.19
C PHE A 184 17.02 -17.60 -16.01
N ILE A 185 15.87 -16.97 -15.75
CA ILE A 185 14.63 -17.15 -16.55
C ILE A 185 14.86 -16.73 -18.01
N LEU A 186 15.54 -15.60 -18.27
CA LEU A 186 15.91 -15.18 -19.63
C LEU A 186 16.90 -16.16 -20.30
N SER A 187 17.73 -16.87 -19.55
CA SER A 187 18.63 -17.90 -20.09
C SER A 187 17.86 -19.14 -20.57
N LEU A 188 16.71 -19.44 -19.95
CA LEU A 188 15.85 -20.56 -20.37
C LEU A 188 15.22 -20.29 -21.74
N GLU A 189 14.95 -19.01 -22.11
CA GLU A 189 14.49 -18.63 -23.47
C GLU A 189 15.41 -19.14 -24.60
N LYS A 190 16.67 -19.48 -24.31
CA LYS A 190 17.69 -19.92 -25.28
C LYS A 190 17.98 -21.42 -25.25
N LYS A 191 17.43 -22.16 -24.28
CA LYS A 191 17.61 -23.61 -24.16
C LYS A 191 16.43 -24.33 -24.79
N GLU A 192 16.64 -25.52 -25.32
CA GLU A 192 15.52 -26.40 -25.70
C GLU A 192 14.66 -26.75 -24.48
N PRO A 193 13.35 -27.03 -24.66
CA PRO A 193 12.47 -27.48 -23.58
C PRO A 193 12.96 -28.80 -22.97
N SER A 194 12.97 -28.86 -21.64
CA SER A 194 13.31 -30.05 -20.83
C SER A 194 12.08 -30.87 -20.44
#